data_AF-A0A9W9ZJ65-F1
#
_entry.id   AF-A0A9W9ZJ65-F1
#
_cell.length_a   1.000
_cell.length_b   1.000
_cell.length_c   1.000
_cell.angle_alpha   90.00
_cell.angle_beta   90.00
_cell.angle_gamma   90.00
#
_symmetry.space_group_name_H-M   'P 1'
#
loop_
_entity.id
_entity.type
_entity.pdbx_description
1 polymer ?
#
loop_
_entity_poly.entity_id
_entity_poly.type
_entity_poly.pdbx_seq_one_letter_code
_entity_poly.pdbx_strand_id
1 'polypeptide(L)'
;SGSSSASGRFWMDCLTGLTDSLRKKDRAHEESCEKFDEQITRPFKQLQDSQREHVKSLPKQQEHQKNNVTRQWKVLKRMLMSERSPWGRGSLRESHWKLSSTENFHRMRIKLTQNYSFTPHTDASRARDNADTRDARESSVPVRVAKEAVVQNVDEDFLEVEDPGSPTGKERQRAISETERSVWVKFVSL
;
A
#
# COMPACT_ATOMS: atom_id res chain seq x y z
N SER A 1 -85.02 16.86 42.00
CA SER A 1 -83.90 17.29 41.12
C SER A 1 -82.65 16.41 41.21
N GLY A 2 -82.42 15.59 42.25
CA GLY A 2 -81.16 14.83 42.41
C GLY A 2 -80.96 13.56 41.57
N SER A 3 -82.01 12.93 41.03
CA SER A 3 -81.92 11.64 40.31
C SER A 3 -81.27 11.75 38.91
N SER A 4 -81.60 12.80 38.14
CA SER A 4 -81.03 13.01 36.79
C SER A 4 -79.52 13.26 36.81
N SER A 5 -79.04 13.97 37.83
CA SER A 5 -77.62 14.25 38.04
C SER A 5 -76.81 13.00 38.42
N ALA A 6 -77.43 12.00 39.05
CA ALA A 6 -76.76 10.76 39.44
C ALA A 6 -76.55 9.82 38.24
N SER A 7 -77.54 9.73 37.34
CA SER A 7 -77.44 8.95 36.10
C SER A 7 -76.34 9.49 35.17
N GLY A 8 -76.24 10.82 35.03
CA GLY A 8 -75.19 11.44 34.21
C GLY A 8 -73.76 11.18 34.74
N ARG A 9 -73.59 11.16 36.07
CA ARG A 9 -72.30 10.81 36.71
C ARG A 9 -71.91 9.36 36.45
N PHE A 10 -72.87 8.44 36.58
CA PHE A 10 -72.65 7.02 36.28
C PHE A 10 -72.09 6.79 34.87
N TRP A 11 -72.71 7.39 33.84
CA TRP A 11 -72.24 7.24 32.46
C TRP A 11 -70.87 7.89 32.21
N MET A 12 -70.60 9.03 32.85
CA MET A 12 -69.28 9.68 32.82
C MET A 12 -68.19 8.80 33.47
N ASP A 13 -68.48 8.20 34.62
CA ASP A 13 -67.55 7.29 35.32
C ASP A 13 -67.28 6.04 34.46
N CYS A 14 -68.30 5.49 33.80
CA CYS A 14 -68.15 4.36 32.87
C CYS A 14 -67.26 4.72 31.67
N LEU A 15 -67.50 5.89 31.05
CA LEU A 15 -66.69 6.36 29.92
C LEU A 15 -65.24 6.61 30.33
N THR A 16 -65.03 7.20 31.51
CA THR A 16 -63.70 7.46 32.06
C THR A 16 -62.97 6.15 32.33
N GLY A 17 -63.64 5.18 32.98
CA GLY A 17 -63.09 3.85 33.25
C GLY A 17 -62.70 3.10 31.97
N LEU A 18 -63.52 3.17 30.91
CA LEU A 18 -63.20 2.58 29.62
C LEU A 18 -61.98 3.26 28.98
N THR A 19 -61.95 4.59 28.97
CA THR A 19 -60.84 5.38 28.40
C THR A 19 -59.53 5.09 29.13
N ASP A 20 -59.56 4.99 30.45
CA ASP A 20 -58.39 4.68 31.26
C ASP A 20 -57.93 3.23 31.08
N SER A 21 -58.87 2.29 30.90
CA SER A 21 -58.54 0.90 30.57
C SER A 21 -57.84 0.81 29.21
N LEU A 22 -58.33 1.54 28.20
CA LEU A 22 -57.71 1.59 26.87
C LEU A 22 -56.29 2.15 26.96
N ARG A 23 -56.10 3.30 27.64
CA ARG A 23 -54.79 3.91 27.85
C ARG A 23 -53.81 2.98 28.58
N LYS A 24 -54.28 2.25 29.60
CA LYS A 24 -53.45 1.27 30.33
C LYS A 24 -53.04 0.11 29.42
N LYS A 25 -53.96 -0.40 28.59
CA LYS A 25 -53.67 -1.45 27.61
C LYS A 25 -52.65 -0.98 26.58
N ASP A 26 -52.81 0.22 26.04
CA ASP A 26 -51.87 0.78 25.04
C ASP A 26 -50.48 0.96 25.63
N ARG A 27 -50.39 1.53 26.84
CA ARG A 27 -49.11 1.66 27.56
C ARG A 27 -48.45 0.30 27.83
N ALA A 28 -49.21 -0.68 28.33
CA ALA A 28 -48.68 -2.02 28.59
C ALA A 28 -48.19 -2.69 27.30
N HIS A 29 -48.86 -2.43 26.17
CA HIS A 29 -48.41 -2.91 24.87
C HIS A 29 -47.09 -2.25 24.44
N GLU A 30 -46.99 -0.93 24.52
CA GLU A 30 -45.77 -0.19 24.21
C GLU A 30 -44.59 -0.64 25.06
N GLU A 31 -44.79 -0.75 26.38
CA GLU A 31 -43.77 -1.26 27.32
C GLU A 31 -43.35 -2.69 26.98
N SER A 32 -44.28 -3.55 26.56
CA SER A 32 -43.96 -4.92 26.15
C SER A 32 -43.15 -4.95 24.85
N CYS A 33 -43.48 -4.08 23.88
CA CYS A 33 -42.74 -3.95 22.63
C CYS A 33 -41.32 -3.42 22.89
N GLU A 34 -41.18 -2.41 23.74
CA GLU A 34 -39.88 -1.85 24.13
C GLU A 34 -39.02 -2.90 24.83
N LYS A 35 -39.58 -3.62 25.82
CA LYS A 35 -38.86 -4.71 26.50
C LYS A 35 -38.43 -5.80 25.53
N PHE A 36 -39.26 -6.17 24.55
CA PHE A 36 -38.88 -7.14 23.54
C PHE A 36 -37.76 -6.62 22.63
N ASP A 37 -37.83 -5.36 22.19
CA ASP A 37 -36.77 -4.74 21.40
C ASP A 37 -35.45 -4.73 22.16
N GLU A 38 -35.47 -4.35 23.43
CA GLU A 38 -34.27 -4.25 24.27
C GLU A 38 -33.66 -5.59 24.64
N GLN A 39 -34.49 -6.58 24.98
CA GLN A 39 -34.01 -7.87 25.48
C GLN A 39 -33.66 -8.83 24.35
N ILE A 40 -34.31 -8.73 23.19
CA ILE A 40 -34.20 -9.72 22.12
C ILE A 40 -33.66 -9.08 20.84
N THR A 41 -34.33 -8.06 20.31
CA THR A 41 -34.03 -7.52 18.98
C THR A 41 -32.68 -6.81 18.93
N ARG A 42 -32.41 -5.88 19.86
CA ARG A 42 -31.15 -5.10 19.91
C ARG A 42 -29.95 -6.01 20.16
N PRO A 43 -29.94 -6.93 21.14
CA PRO A 43 -28.79 -7.81 21.38
C PRO A 43 -28.50 -8.71 20.17
N PHE A 44 -29.54 -9.21 19.51
CA PHE A 44 -29.36 -10.02 18.30
C PHE A 44 -28.74 -9.21 17.15
N LYS A 45 -29.23 -7.99 16.91
CA LYS A 45 -28.63 -7.07 15.91
C LYS A 45 -27.17 -6.74 16.23
N GLN A 46 -26.87 -6.43 17.50
CA GLN A 46 -25.51 -6.16 17.95
C GLN A 46 -24.58 -7.37 17.75
N LEU A 47 -25.07 -8.58 18.05
CA LEU A 47 -24.32 -9.80 17.81
C LEU A 47 -24.06 -10.02 16.31
N GLN A 48 -25.06 -9.81 15.47
CA GLN A 48 -24.94 -9.92 14.02
C GLN A 48 -23.91 -8.92 13.47
N ASP A 49 -23.95 -7.67 13.93
CA ASP A 49 -23.01 -6.63 13.54
C ASP A 49 -21.59 -6.97 14.00
N SER A 50 -21.43 -7.43 15.25
CA SER A 50 -20.15 -7.90 15.79
C SER A 50 -19.56 -9.05 14.97
N GLN A 51 -20.39 -10.05 14.63
CA GLN A 51 -19.98 -11.17 13.77
C GLN A 51 -19.59 -10.71 12.38
N ARG A 52 -20.34 -9.77 11.79
CA ARG A 52 -20.03 -9.20 10.48
C ARG A 52 -18.69 -8.49 10.47
N GLU A 53 -18.40 -7.69 11.49
CA GLU A 53 -17.11 -7.00 11.62
C GLU A 53 -15.97 -7.99 11.88
N HIS A 54 -16.20 -9.02 12.70
CA HIS A 54 -15.24 -10.09 12.90
C HIS A 54 -14.88 -10.76 11.57
N VAL A 55 -15.86 -11.21 10.79
CA VAL A 55 -15.65 -11.84 9.47
C VAL A 55 -14.91 -10.90 8.51
N LYS A 56 -15.26 -9.62 8.47
CA LYS A 56 -14.56 -8.62 7.64
C LYS A 56 -13.08 -8.45 8.00
N SER A 57 -12.73 -8.63 9.28
CA SER A 57 -11.36 -8.47 9.77
C SER A 57 -10.46 -9.69 9.51
N LEU A 58 -11.03 -10.90 9.40
CA LEU A 58 -10.29 -12.15 9.24
C LEU A 58 -9.31 -12.14 8.05
N PRO A 59 -9.68 -11.69 6.82
CA PRO A 59 -8.76 -11.69 5.69
C PRO A 59 -7.55 -10.77 5.92
N LYS A 60 -7.78 -9.59 6.52
CA LYS A 60 -6.71 -8.63 6.85
C LYS A 60 -5.74 -9.22 7.87
N GLN A 61 -6.26 -9.93 8.88
CA GLN A 61 -5.44 -10.63 9.85
C GLN A 61 -4.61 -11.74 9.19
N GLN A 62 -5.21 -12.55 8.30
CA GLN A 62 -4.49 -13.58 7.56
C GLN A 62 -3.38 -13.00 6.68
N GLU A 63 -3.66 -11.92 5.96
CA GLU A 63 -2.67 -11.21 5.15
C GLU A 63 -1.54 -10.65 6.01
N HIS A 64 -1.86 -10.04 7.15
CA HIS A 64 -0.86 -9.56 8.10
C HIS A 64 0.06 -10.69 8.58
N GLN A 65 -0.50 -11.85 8.95
CA GLN A 65 0.27 -13.02 9.36
C GLN A 65 1.18 -13.53 8.23
N LYS A 66 0.65 -13.66 7.00
CA LYS A 66 1.44 -14.05 5.82
C LYS A 66 2.60 -13.08 5.57
N ASN A 67 2.35 -11.78 5.67
CA ASN A 67 3.37 -10.74 5.49
C ASN A 67 4.43 -10.79 6.59
N ASN A 68 4.04 -11.04 7.84
CA ASN A 68 4.97 -11.19 8.96
C ASN A 68 5.86 -12.41 8.77
N VAL A 69 5.28 -13.58 8.48
CA VAL A 69 6.03 -14.83 8.21
C VAL A 69 7.00 -14.63 7.05
N THR A 70 6.56 -14.00 5.96
CA THR A 70 7.42 -13.66 4.81
C THR A 70 8.59 -12.76 5.22
N ARG A 71 8.34 -11.75 6.05
CA ARG A 71 9.39 -10.87 6.59
C ARG A 71 10.37 -11.65 7.46
N GLN A 72 9.89 -12.53 8.34
CA GLN A 72 10.74 -13.37 9.18
C GLN A 72 11.62 -14.29 8.34
N TRP A 73 11.06 -14.95 7.32
CA TRP A 73 11.84 -15.76 6.38
C TRP A 73 12.91 -14.95 5.65
N LYS A 74 12.60 -13.73 5.22
CA LYS A 74 13.59 -12.83 4.58
C LYS A 74 14.74 -12.50 5.54
N VAL A 75 14.44 -12.21 6.80
CA VAL A 75 15.44 -11.93 7.84
C VAL A 75 16.29 -13.18 8.12
N LEU A 76 15.66 -14.34 8.35
CA LEU A 76 16.34 -15.60 8.64
C LEU A 76 17.24 -16.03 7.47
N LYS A 77 16.74 -15.97 6.24
CA LYS A 77 17.52 -16.25 5.03
C LYS A 77 18.75 -15.36 4.95
N ARG A 78 18.63 -14.06 5.24
CA ARG A 78 19.78 -13.14 5.23
C ARG A 78 20.77 -13.45 6.35
N MET A 79 20.29 -13.80 7.54
CA MET A 79 21.14 -14.20 8.67
C MET A 79 21.97 -15.44 8.31
N LEU A 80 21.33 -16.47 7.76
CA LEU A 80 21.96 -17.74 7.37
C LEU A 80 22.91 -17.61 6.18
N MET A 81 22.64 -16.67 5.26
CA MET A 81 23.46 -16.40 4.08
C MET A 81 24.46 -15.25 4.27
N SER A 82 24.60 -14.70 5.48
CA SER A 82 25.55 -13.61 5.73
C SER A 82 27.00 -14.09 5.64
N GLU A 83 27.94 -13.17 5.38
CA GLU A 83 29.35 -13.47 5.11
C GLU A 83 30.03 -14.35 6.16
N ARG A 84 29.62 -14.26 7.43
CA ARG A 84 30.18 -15.03 8.56
C ARG A 84 29.28 -16.18 9.02
N SER A 85 28.26 -16.52 8.23
CA SER A 85 27.25 -17.52 8.60
C SER A 85 27.58 -18.89 8.04
N PRO A 86 27.05 -19.99 8.61
CA PRO A 86 27.33 -21.35 8.13
C PRO A 86 26.99 -21.58 6.65
N TRP A 87 26.07 -20.80 6.06
CA TRP A 87 25.73 -20.88 4.63
C TRP A 87 26.21 -19.67 3.82
N GLY A 88 27.12 -18.87 4.37
CA GLY A 88 27.73 -17.71 3.72
C GLY A 88 28.70 -18.11 2.61
N ARG A 89 28.20 -18.27 1.38
CA ARG A 89 29.05 -18.17 0.18
C ARG A 89 29.35 -16.69 -0.05
N GLY A 90 30.63 -16.32 -0.23
CA GLY A 90 31.19 -14.95 -0.25
C GLY A 90 30.67 -13.95 -1.30
N SER A 91 29.40 -14.02 -1.69
CA SER A 91 28.70 -12.99 -2.44
C SER A 91 28.29 -11.87 -1.49
N LEU A 92 29.04 -10.77 -1.52
CA LEU A 92 28.70 -9.49 -0.89
C LEU A 92 27.38 -8.98 -1.45
N ARG A 93 26.25 -9.34 -0.82
CA ARG A 93 24.97 -8.68 -1.10
C ARG A 93 25.03 -7.28 -0.51
N GLU A 94 24.62 -6.29 -1.30
CA GLU A 94 24.58 -4.90 -0.86
C GLU A 94 23.74 -4.73 0.40
N SER A 95 24.37 -4.18 1.44
CA SER A 95 23.75 -3.95 2.75
C SER A 95 23.21 -2.55 2.82
N HIS A 96 21.88 -2.43 2.79
CA HIS A 96 21.21 -1.16 2.99
C HIS A 96 21.08 -0.86 4.48
N TRP A 97 21.39 0.38 4.86
CA TRP A 97 21.34 0.86 6.23
C TRP A 97 20.25 1.91 6.38
N LYS A 98 19.66 2.01 7.57
CA LYS A 98 18.72 3.08 7.94
C LYS A 98 18.99 3.56 9.36
N LEU A 99 18.61 4.80 9.61
CA LEU A 99 18.56 5.34 10.96
C LEU A 99 17.42 4.66 11.74
N SER A 100 17.71 4.21 12.96
CA SER A 100 16.70 3.72 13.89
C SER A 100 15.79 4.87 14.32
N SER A 101 14.52 4.58 14.60
CA SER A 101 13.61 5.58 15.19
C SER A 101 13.92 5.85 16.67
N THR A 102 14.68 4.97 17.32
CA THR A 102 15.01 5.08 18.73
C THR A 102 16.43 5.60 18.89
N GLU A 103 16.57 6.61 19.74
CA GLU A 103 17.86 7.21 20.08
C GLU A 103 18.65 6.31 21.02
N ASN A 104 19.99 6.35 20.91
CA ASN A 104 20.82 5.74 21.93
C ASN A 104 20.78 6.61 23.20
N PHE A 105 20.08 6.13 24.23
CA PHE A 105 19.88 6.85 25.50
C PHE A 105 21.19 7.35 26.15
N HIS A 106 22.31 6.64 25.95
CA HIS A 106 23.60 7.02 26.53
C HIS A 106 24.38 8.05 25.71
N ARG A 107 24.10 8.19 24.41
CA ARG A 107 24.90 8.99 23.48
C ARG A 107 24.14 10.12 22.79
N MET A 108 22.82 10.21 23.03
CA MET A 108 21.93 11.16 22.34
C MET A 108 22.19 11.21 20.82
N ARG A 109 22.29 10.01 20.23
CA ARG A 109 22.56 9.86 18.79
C ARG A 109 21.75 8.69 18.25
N ILE A 110 21.16 8.90 17.08
CA ILE A 110 20.39 7.88 16.38
C ILE A 110 21.32 6.74 15.91
N LYS A 111 20.90 5.48 16.14
CA LYS A 111 21.68 4.29 15.79
C LYS A 111 21.49 3.93 14.31
N LEU A 112 22.60 3.71 13.59
CA LEU A 112 22.55 3.09 12.28
C LEU A 112 22.23 1.59 12.43
N THR A 113 21.18 1.14 11.76
CA THR A 113 20.71 -0.25 11.80
C THR A 113 20.48 -0.76 10.39
N GLN A 114 20.62 -2.07 10.18
CA GLN A 114 20.42 -2.64 8.86
C GLN A 114 18.94 -2.52 8.43
N ASN A 115 18.70 -2.08 7.20
CA ASN A 115 17.36 -1.91 6.66
C ASN A 115 16.89 -3.20 5.96
N TYR A 116 16.14 -4.03 6.67
CA TYR A 116 15.58 -5.27 6.13
C TYR A 116 14.40 -5.08 5.16
N SER A 117 13.78 -3.90 5.16
CA SER A 117 12.64 -3.56 4.31
C SER A 117 13.05 -2.57 3.23
N PHE A 118 14.29 -2.61 2.77
CA PHE A 118 14.75 -1.75 1.68
C PHE A 118 14.02 -2.11 0.39
N THR A 119 13.44 -1.10 -0.24
CA THR A 119 12.84 -1.18 -1.57
C THR A 119 13.51 -0.13 -2.43
N PRO A 120 13.98 -0.47 -3.65
CA PRO A 120 14.60 0.51 -4.55
C PRO A 120 13.59 1.51 -5.13
N HIS A 121 12.30 1.38 -4.79
CA HIS A 121 11.21 2.24 -5.24
C HIS A 121 11.10 2.35 -6.78
N THR A 122 11.62 1.38 -7.53
CA THR A 122 11.62 1.37 -8.99
C THR A 122 10.23 1.55 -9.57
N ASP A 123 9.24 0.89 -8.99
CA ASP A 123 7.86 0.93 -9.50
C ASP A 123 7.22 2.30 -9.24
N ALA A 124 7.52 2.91 -8.09
CA ALA A 124 7.08 4.27 -7.78
C ALA A 124 7.75 5.30 -8.70
N SER A 125 9.05 5.15 -8.97
CA SER A 125 9.77 5.98 -9.93
C SER A 125 9.21 5.83 -11.35
N ARG A 126 8.98 4.59 -11.82
CA ARG A 126 8.37 4.33 -13.13
C ARG A 126 6.98 4.93 -13.25
N ALA A 127 6.14 4.80 -12.22
CA ALA A 127 4.80 5.36 -12.20
C ALA A 127 4.83 6.90 -12.27
N ARG A 128 5.70 7.54 -11.50
CA ARG A 128 5.89 9.00 -11.54
C ARG A 128 6.35 9.46 -12.93
N ASP A 129 7.28 8.72 -13.52
CA ASP A 129 7.86 9.07 -14.82
C ASP A 129 6.98 8.59 -15.99
N ASN A 130 5.80 8.02 -15.70
CA ASN A 130 4.86 7.42 -16.67
C ASN A 130 5.56 6.45 -17.64
N ALA A 131 6.59 5.74 -17.17
CA ALA A 131 7.45 4.90 -17.99
C ALA A 131 6.66 3.81 -18.75
N ASP A 132 5.61 3.28 -18.12
CA ASP A 132 4.74 2.25 -18.71
C ASP A 132 3.74 2.81 -19.74
N THR A 133 3.63 4.15 -19.86
CA THR A 133 2.80 4.82 -20.89
C THR A 133 3.60 5.25 -22.13
N ARG A 134 4.93 5.10 -22.10
CA ARG A 134 5.79 5.46 -23.24
C ARG A 134 5.37 4.70 -24.51
N ASP A 135 5.05 3.41 -24.39
CA ASP A 135 4.63 2.59 -25.52
C ASP A 135 3.37 3.11 -26.24
N ALA A 136 2.45 3.74 -25.50
CA ALA A 136 1.23 4.31 -26.07
C ALA A 136 1.45 5.69 -26.73
N ARG A 137 2.47 6.45 -26.30
CA ARG A 137 2.83 7.75 -26.90
C ARG A 137 3.73 7.59 -28.13
N GLU A 138 4.60 6.59 -28.12
CA GLU A 138 5.54 6.28 -29.22
C GLU A 138 4.90 5.54 -30.40
N SER A 139 3.67 5.04 -30.25
CA SER A 139 2.86 4.49 -31.34
C SER A 139 2.17 5.57 -32.19
N SER A 140 2.15 6.82 -31.72
CA SER A 140 1.55 7.93 -32.48
C SER A 140 2.47 8.40 -33.62
N VAL A 141 1.94 8.42 -34.85
CA VAL A 141 2.65 8.84 -36.07
C VAL A 141 3.34 10.21 -35.94
N PRO A 142 2.72 11.26 -35.36
CA PRO A 142 3.35 12.57 -35.24
C PRO A 142 4.62 12.56 -34.38
N VAL A 143 4.65 11.76 -33.31
CA VAL A 143 5.80 11.67 -32.38
C VAL A 143 6.95 10.91 -33.02
N ARG A 144 6.68 9.92 -33.87
CA ARG A 144 7.72 9.20 -34.63
C ARG A 144 8.38 10.08 -35.67
N VAL A 145 7.57 10.78 -36.48
CA VAL A 145 8.06 11.71 -37.51
C VAL A 145 8.88 12.84 -36.87
N ALA A 146 8.43 13.38 -35.74
CA ALA A 146 9.18 14.41 -35.03
C ALA A 146 10.53 13.92 -34.47
N LYS A 147 10.63 12.67 -34.01
CA LYS A 147 11.89 12.08 -33.54
C LYS A 147 12.88 11.85 -34.70
N GLU A 148 12.41 11.37 -35.84
CA GLU A 148 13.26 11.17 -37.04
C GLU A 148 13.79 12.49 -37.61
N ALA A 149 13.06 13.59 -37.42
CA ALA A 149 13.49 14.92 -37.85
C ALA A 149 14.54 15.57 -36.92
N VAL A 150 14.89 14.96 -35.77
CA VAL A 150 15.93 15.48 -34.88
C VAL A 150 17.31 15.10 -35.43
N VAL A 151 17.98 16.07 -36.05
CA VAL A 151 19.38 15.95 -36.49
C VAL A 151 20.29 15.99 -35.24
N GLN A 152 20.88 14.86 -34.87
CA GLN A 152 21.75 14.75 -33.69
C GLN A 152 23.24 14.99 -33.97
N ASN A 153 23.65 14.99 -35.23
CA ASN A 153 25.05 15.18 -35.60
C ASN A 153 25.20 16.59 -36.18
N VAL A 154 25.53 17.56 -35.32
CA VAL A 154 26.20 18.79 -35.76
C VAL A 154 27.68 18.46 -35.70
N ASP A 155 28.29 18.28 -36.86
CA ASP A 155 29.75 18.23 -36.95
C ASP A 155 30.26 19.63 -36.61
N GLU A 156 30.71 19.82 -35.38
CA GLU A 156 31.36 21.05 -34.94
C GLU A 156 32.74 21.13 -35.61
N ASP A 157 32.90 22.04 -36.59
CA ASP A 157 34.18 22.32 -37.24
C ASP A 157 35.18 22.91 -36.22
N PHE A 158 36.01 22.06 -35.64
CA PHE A 158 37.16 22.50 -34.83
C PHE A 158 38.31 22.94 -35.74
N LEU A 159 38.59 24.25 -35.77
CA LEU A 159 39.84 24.80 -36.33
C LEU A 159 41.01 24.44 -35.42
N GLU A 160 41.88 23.54 -35.88
CA GLU A 160 43.11 23.17 -35.21
C GLU A 160 44.16 24.29 -35.38
N VAL A 161 44.42 25.06 -34.32
CA VAL A 161 45.57 25.98 -34.23
C VAL A 161 46.74 25.19 -33.65
N GLU A 162 47.76 24.98 -34.47
CA GLU A 162 48.96 24.22 -34.15
C GLU A 162 49.87 25.05 -33.20
N ASP A 163 50.03 24.61 -31.94
CA ASP A 163 51.01 25.12 -30.98
C ASP A 163 52.15 24.09 -30.80
N PRO A 164 53.39 24.38 -31.25
CA PRO A 164 54.47 23.40 -31.24
C PRO A 164 55.16 23.36 -29.87
N GLY A 165 54.64 22.55 -28.94
CA GLY A 165 55.30 22.37 -27.65
C GLY A 165 54.61 21.47 -26.62
N SER A 166 54.31 20.20 -26.92
CA SER A 166 53.98 19.22 -25.86
C SER A 166 54.16 17.75 -26.28
N PRO A 167 54.78 16.89 -25.44
CA PRO A 167 55.09 15.51 -25.80
C PRO A 167 53.86 14.59 -25.79
N THR A 168 53.87 13.67 -26.74
CA THR A 168 52.79 12.84 -27.23
C THR A 168 52.45 11.65 -26.32
N GLY A 169 51.14 11.35 -26.22
CA GLY A 169 50.62 10.15 -25.58
C GLY A 169 49.09 10.10 -25.52
N LYS A 170 48.39 10.16 -26.68
CA LYS A 170 46.93 9.95 -26.75
C LYS A 170 46.64 8.53 -27.23
N GLU A 171 46.25 7.67 -26.30
CA GLU A 171 45.74 6.32 -26.58
C GLU A 171 44.41 6.42 -27.35
N ARG A 172 44.40 5.94 -28.59
CA ARG A 172 43.20 5.88 -29.44
C ARG A 172 42.39 4.64 -29.06
N GLN A 173 41.27 4.81 -28.35
CA GLN A 173 40.25 3.76 -28.26
C GLN A 173 39.69 3.50 -29.66
N ARG A 174 39.95 2.31 -30.21
CA ARG A 174 39.32 1.85 -31.46
C ARG A 174 37.85 1.53 -31.18
N ALA A 175 36.95 2.18 -31.91
CA ALA A 175 35.57 1.76 -32.04
C ALA A 175 35.53 0.47 -32.88
N ILE A 176 35.02 -0.62 -32.29
CA ILE A 176 34.84 -1.92 -32.93
C ILE A 176 33.57 -1.86 -33.79
N SER A 177 33.69 -2.15 -35.08
CA SER A 177 32.57 -2.22 -36.02
C SER A 177 31.76 -3.51 -35.84
N GLU A 178 30.48 -3.48 -36.24
CA GLU A 178 29.48 -4.53 -35.94
C GLU A 178 29.78 -5.92 -36.52
N THR A 179 30.69 -6.03 -37.49
CA THR A 179 31.11 -7.32 -38.06
C THR A 179 31.99 -8.13 -37.10
N GLU A 180 32.70 -7.49 -36.16
CA GLU A 180 33.55 -8.17 -35.18
C GLU A 180 32.76 -8.72 -33.97
N ARG A 181 31.55 -8.20 -33.69
CA ARG A 181 30.68 -8.71 -32.61
C ARG A 181 30.18 -10.14 -32.87
N SER A 182 29.98 -10.51 -34.14
CA SER A 182 29.44 -11.83 -34.52
C SER A 182 30.43 -12.99 -34.30
N VAL A 183 31.75 -12.71 -34.25
CA VAL A 183 32.78 -13.73 -34.04
C VAL A 183 32.85 -14.13 -32.56
N TRP A 184 32.65 -13.19 -31.64
CA TRP A 184 32.70 -13.44 -30.20
C TRP A 184 31.48 -14.20 -29.66
N VAL A 185 30.31 -14.07 -30.31
CA VAL A 185 29.10 -14.81 -29.92
C VAL A 185 29.23 -16.32 -30.18
N LYS A 186 30.09 -16.75 -31.10
CA LYS A 186 30.31 -18.18 -31.39
C LYS A 186 31.33 -18.86 -30.46
N PHE A 187 32.11 -18.11 -29.66
CA PHE A 187 33.12 -18.70 -28.76
C PHE A 187 32.63 -18.93 -27.33
N VAL A 188 31.41 -18.48 -26.99
CA VAL A 188 30.83 -18.58 -25.63
C VAL A 188 29.76 -19.70 -25.53
N SER A 189 29.55 -20.48 -26.60
CA SER A 189 28.54 -21.56 -26.65
C SER A 189 29.13 -22.97 -26.84
N LEU A 190 30.35 -23.24 -26.36
CA LEU A 190 30.81 -24.60 -26.04
C LEU A 190 31.09 -24.73 -24.54
#